data_AF-A0A7J6HKD2-F1
#
_entry.id   AF-A0A7J6HKD2-F1
#
_cell.length_a   1.000
_cell.length_b   1.000
_cell.length_c   1.000
_cell.angle_alpha   90.00
_cell.angle_beta   90.00
_cell.angle_gamma   90.00
#
_symmetry.space_group_name_H-M   'P 1'
#
loop_
_entity.id
_entity.type
_entity.pdbx_description
1 polymer ?
#
loop_
_entity_poly.entity_id
_entity_poly.type
_entity_poly.pdbx_seq_one_letter_code
_entity_poly.pdbx_strand_id
1 'polypeptide(L)'
;MGWAIALHGGAGDIPLSLPAERRQPREDALHYCLQIGVEALKAGNPVLDVVELVVRELENNPHFNAGRGSVLTCNGDVEMEASIMDGNTKNCGAVSGLKTVVNAISLARLVMEKTPHIYLAFDGAEAFAREQGVETVDSSYFVTPENIERLKQAKEANKTQLDYTEPTSKAVNNKNLTSNGDSQGTVGCVAVDNDGNLASATSTGGFVNKMRGRIGDTPVIGAGTYANKLCAVSATGRGEAIIKGTVARDVAALMEFKGLSLKDAAAYAVDSVPKGTAGLIAVSATGEVTMPFNTMGIKEMGWALALHGGGGGIPLDYPSEHLQPRVDSLRLCLQIGVEALEAGNPALDVAELVVRELENNPHFNAGKGSVLTCNGNVEMEASIMDGSTKNCGAVSGLKTVVNAISLARLVMEKSPHVYLAFDGAEAFAREQGVETVDSSYFVNEENIERLKQAKEANRTQLDYTQPTLKDLNGEKWIPNGDSQGTVGCVVVDIQGNLVSATSTGGLVNKMMGRIGDTPIIGAGTYANHLCAVSATGKGETIIRGTVARDVAALMEFKGLSLKDAADYAVESIPKNTAGLVAVSSKGEVAMPFNTLGMFRACATEDGYSEVAVWPSTMN
;
A
#
# COMPACT_ATOMS: atom_id res chain seq x y z
N MET A 1 15.61 12.75 -34.50
CA MET A 1 14.88 11.79 -33.63
C MET A 1 13.41 11.87 -34.02
N GLY A 2 12.51 11.06 -33.45
CA GLY A 2 11.07 11.20 -33.72
C GLY A 2 10.42 12.17 -32.74
N TRP A 3 9.29 12.78 -33.12
CA TRP A 3 8.44 13.53 -32.19
C TRP A 3 7.55 12.57 -31.39
N ALA A 4 7.12 13.00 -30.20
CA ALA A 4 6.13 12.31 -29.39
C ALA A 4 5.26 13.30 -28.61
N ILE A 5 4.05 12.89 -28.27
CA ILE A 5 3.10 13.69 -27.50
C ILE A 5 2.26 12.77 -26.63
N ALA A 6 1.98 13.21 -25.41
CA ALA A 6 1.02 12.59 -24.51
C ALA A 6 0.14 13.67 -23.89
N LEU A 7 -1.11 13.34 -23.60
CA LEU A 7 -2.04 14.22 -22.90
C LEU A 7 -2.97 13.40 -22.00
N HIS A 8 -3.51 14.02 -20.95
CA HIS A 8 -4.49 13.39 -20.06
C HIS A 8 -5.65 14.36 -19.75
N GLY A 9 -6.83 13.78 -19.55
CA GLY A 9 -8.01 14.46 -18.99
C GLY A 9 -8.10 14.37 -17.46
N GLY A 10 -7.10 13.74 -16.82
CA GLY A 10 -7.00 13.59 -15.37
C GLY A 10 -6.91 12.14 -14.90
N ALA A 11 -6.30 11.95 -13.73
CA ALA A 11 -6.22 10.68 -13.03
C ALA A 11 -7.24 10.66 -11.87
N GLY A 12 -7.85 9.50 -11.65
CA GLY A 12 -8.87 9.29 -10.64
C GLY A 12 -9.51 7.92 -10.76
N ASP A 13 -10.41 7.61 -9.83
CA ASP A 13 -11.08 6.32 -9.74
C ASP A 13 -12.20 6.18 -10.80
N ILE A 14 -11.83 6.19 -12.09
CA ILE A 14 -12.79 6.05 -13.19
C ILE A 14 -13.24 4.58 -13.25
N PRO A 15 -14.52 4.27 -12.97
CA PRO A 15 -14.99 2.90 -12.97
C PRO A 15 -14.98 2.31 -14.38
N LEU A 16 -14.56 1.04 -14.52
CA LEU A 16 -14.61 0.30 -15.79
C LEU A 16 -16.04 0.19 -16.34
N SER A 17 -17.04 0.30 -15.47
CA SER A 17 -18.47 0.30 -15.79
C SER A 17 -19.03 1.65 -16.22
N LEU A 18 -18.20 2.69 -16.42
CA LEU A 18 -18.66 4.01 -16.83
C LEU A 18 -19.52 3.91 -18.10
N PRO A 19 -20.79 4.37 -18.08
CA PRO A 19 -21.67 4.27 -19.24
C PRO A 19 -21.09 4.96 -20.47
N ALA A 20 -21.30 4.37 -21.64
CA ALA A 20 -20.80 4.88 -22.91
C ALA A 20 -21.19 6.34 -23.15
N GLU A 21 -22.40 6.75 -22.75
CA GLU A 21 -22.90 8.13 -22.86
C GLU A 21 -22.04 9.16 -22.10
N ARG A 22 -21.34 8.73 -21.04
CA ARG A 22 -20.41 9.58 -20.27
C ARG A 22 -18.95 9.38 -20.67
N ARG A 23 -18.60 8.19 -21.16
CA ARG A 23 -17.24 7.84 -21.59
C ARG A 23 -16.90 8.44 -22.95
N GLN A 24 -17.80 8.25 -23.92
CA GLN A 24 -17.55 8.57 -25.33
C GLN A 24 -17.24 10.05 -25.58
N PRO A 25 -17.97 11.03 -25.00
CA PRO A 25 -17.66 12.44 -25.24
C PRO A 25 -16.25 12.85 -24.80
N ARG A 26 -15.71 12.18 -23.77
CA ARG A 26 -14.35 12.44 -23.27
C ARG A 26 -13.30 11.78 -24.13
N GLU A 27 -13.53 10.55 -24.57
CA GLU A 27 -12.64 9.89 -25.51
C GLU A 27 -12.57 10.65 -26.83
N ASP A 28 -13.71 11.08 -27.37
CA ASP A 28 -13.78 11.89 -28.59
C ASP A 28 -13.01 13.21 -28.42
N ALA A 29 -13.15 13.86 -27.26
CA ALA A 29 -12.42 15.07 -26.94
C ALA A 29 -10.91 14.84 -26.82
N LEU A 30 -10.46 13.77 -26.16
CA LEU A 30 -9.04 13.41 -26.08
C LEU A 30 -8.48 13.05 -27.46
N HIS A 31 -9.23 12.35 -28.29
CA HIS A 31 -8.85 12.03 -29.67
C HIS A 31 -8.69 13.29 -30.51
N TYR A 32 -9.64 14.23 -30.41
CA TYR A 32 -9.56 15.53 -31.06
C TYR A 32 -8.33 16.32 -30.61
N CYS A 33 -8.11 16.44 -29.30
CA CYS A 33 -6.96 17.14 -28.72
C CYS A 33 -5.62 16.50 -29.11
N LEU A 34 -5.58 15.16 -29.20
CA LEU A 34 -4.40 14.45 -29.68
C LEU A 34 -4.14 14.74 -31.16
N GLN A 35 -5.18 14.71 -31.98
CA GLN A 35 -5.08 14.93 -33.42
C GLN A 35 -4.53 16.32 -33.74
N ILE A 36 -5.05 17.38 -33.12
CA ILE A 36 -4.55 18.74 -33.35
C ILE A 36 -3.09 18.89 -32.92
N GLY A 37 -2.68 18.25 -31.82
CA GLY A 37 -1.30 18.27 -31.34
C GLY A 37 -0.35 17.56 -32.30
N VAL A 38 -0.78 16.41 -32.81
CA VAL A 38 -0.05 15.64 -33.84
C VAL A 38 0.08 16.44 -35.14
N GLU A 39 -0.99 17.10 -35.58
CA GLU A 39 -0.96 17.95 -36.78
C GLU A 39 0.00 19.14 -36.60
N ALA A 40 -0.02 19.79 -35.43
CA ALA A 40 0.89 20.89 -35.11
C ALA A 40 2.37 20.45 -35.06
N LEU A 41 2.67 19.30 -34.46
CA LEU A 41 4.04 18.73 -34.46
C LEU A 41 4.50 18.38 -35.88
N LYS A 42 3.62 17.79 -36.69
CA LYS A 42 3.93 17.47 -38.10
C LYS A 42 4.16 18.72 -38.95
N ALA A 43 3.48 19.82 -38.62
CA ALA A 43 3.69 21.12 -39.27
C ALA A 43 5.00 21.81 -38.86
N GLY A 44 5.72 21.27 -37.86
CA GLY A 44 6.97 21.84 -37.36
C GLY A 44 6.77 23.03 -36.42
N ASN A 45 5.59 23.13 -35.77
CA ASN A 45 5.34 24.18 -34.79
C ASN A 45 6.21 23.97 -33.54
N PRO A 46 6.66 25.05 -32.86
CA PRO A 46 7.38 24.95 -31.60
C PRO A 46 6.62 24.12 -30.56
N VAL A 47 7.32 23.25 -29.84
CA VAL A 47 6.71 22.32 -28.86
C VAL A 47 5.93 23.06 -27.76
N LEU A 48 6.42 24.23 -27.37
CA LEU A 48 5.73 25.10 -26.42
C LEU A 48 4.36 25.56 -26.93
N ASP A 49 4.25 25.88 -28.23
CA ASP A 49 2.98 26.25 -28.87
C ASP A 49 2.04 25.04 -28.96
N VAL A 50 2.58 23.85 -29.21
CA VAL A 50 1.82 22.60 -29.29
C VAL A 50 1.17 22.28 -27.94
N VAL A 51 1.92 22.29 -26.84
CA VAL A 51 1.36 21.94 -25.52
C VAL A 51 0.35 22.99 -25.05
N GLU A 52 0.57 24.27 -25.34
CA GLU A 52 -0.42 25.33 -25.07
C GLU A 52 -1.70 25.09 -25.87
N LEU A 53 -1.60 24.86 -27.19
CA LEU A 53 -2.74 24.60 -28.07
C LEU A 53 -3.61 23.45 -27.56
N VAL A 54 -2.97 22.32 -27.20
CA VAL A 54 -3.69 21.14 -26.72
C VAL A 54 -4.38 21.41 -25.38
N VAL A 55 -3.71 22.07 -24.43
CA VAL A 55 -4.32 22.36 -23.12
C VAL A 55 -5.44 23.40 -23.24
N ARG A 56 -5.36 24.37 -24.16
CA ARG A 56 -6.47 25.30 -24.46
C ARG A 56 -7.72 24.55 -24.89
N GLU A 57 -7.59 23.56 -25.77
CA GLU A 57 -8.74 22.75 -26.20
C GLU A 57 -9.31 21.87 -25.08
N LEU A 58 -8.45 21.36 -24.18
CA LEU A 58 -8.90 20.68 -22.98
C LEU A 58 -9.65 21.63 -22.01
N GLU A 59 -9.19 22.86 -21.83
CA GLU A 59 -9.86 23.90 -21.03
C GLU A 59 -11.21 24.35 -21.63
N ASN A 60 -11.32 24.35 -22.95
CA ASN A 60 -12.56 24.73 -23.64
C ASN A 60 -13.65 23.65 -23.56
N ASN A 61 -13.27 22.42 -23.22
CA ASN A 61 -14.18 21.29 -23.16
C ASN A 61 -14.82 21.16 -21.75
N PRO A 62 -16.17 21.19 -21.63
CA PRO A 62 -16.85 21.14 -20.34
C PRO A 62 -16.73 19.78 -19.62
N HIS A 63 -16.25 18.73 -20.29
CA HIS A 63 -16.15 17.40 -19.71
C HIS A 63 -14.91 17.18 -18.84
N PHE A 64 -13.92 18.08 -18.89
CA PHE A 64 -12.69 18.00 -18.10
C PHE A 64 -12.64 19.04 -16.98
N ASN A 65 -11.95 18.72 -15.89
CA ASN A 65 -11.81 19.62 -14.74
C ASN A 65 -10.72 20.69 -14.96
N ALA A 66 -10.94 21.53 -15.98
CA ALA A 66 -10.16 22.73 -16.28
C ALA A 66 -11.01 23.67 -17.13
N GLY A 67 -10.74 24.97 -17.07
CA GLY A 67 -11.50 25.96 -17.84
C GLY A 67 -13.01 25.79 -17.64
N ARG A 68 -13.74 25.56 -18.74
CA ARG A 68 -15.21 25.48 -18.78
C ARG A 68 -15.81 24.40 -17.88
N GLY A 69 -15.08 23.32 -17.60
CA GLY A 69 -15.54 22.22 -16.74
C GLY A 69 -14.99 22.27 -15.31
N SER A 70 -14.44 23.40 -14.87
CA SER A 70 -13.79 23.54 -13.56
C SER A 70 -14.73 23.27 -12.39
N VAL A 71 -14.23 22.50 -11.42
CA VAL A 71 -14.95 22.21 -10.17
C VAL A 71 -15.08 23.43 -9.27
N LEU A 72 -16.04 23.35 -8.34
CA LEU A 72 -16.41 24.48 -7.48
C LEU A 72 -15.78 24.37 -6.09
N THR A 73 -15.41 25.53 -5.54
CA THR A 73 -15.00 25.71 -4.14
C THR A 73 -16.17 25.46 -3.18
N CYS A 74 -15.88 25.39 -1.88
CA CYS A 74 -16.88 25.32 -0.81
C CYS A 74 -17.91 26.46 -0.84
N ASN A 75 -17.61 27.59 -1.51
CA ASN A 75 -18.52 28.72 -1.65
C ASN A 75 -19.40 28.66 -2.91
N GLY A 76 -19.13 27.72 -3.83
CA GLY A 76 -19.81 27.65 -5.12
C GLY A 76 -19.14 28.44 -6.25
N ASP A 77 -18.00 29.09 -5.97
CA ASP A 77 -17.23 29.84 -6.97
C ASP A 77 -16.17 28.95 -7.63
N VAL A 78 -15.72 29.33 -8.83
CA VAL A 78 -14.57 28.73 -9.54
C VAL A 78 -13.25 29.40 -9.16
N GLU A 79 -12.17 28.61 -9.07
CA GLU A 79 -10.79 29.09 -8.91
C GLU A 79 -9.85 28.17 -9.71
N MET A 80 -9.38 28.63 -10.86
CA MET A 80 -8.57 27.85 -11.81
C MET A 80 -7.08 28.12 -11.66
N GLU A 81 -6.27 27.13 -12.02
CA GLU A 81 -4.82 27.13 -11.93
C GLU A 81 -4.19 26.51 -13.17
N ALA A 82 -3.06 27.03 -13.64
CA ALA A 82 -2.32 26.46 -14.75
C ALA A 82 -0.83 26.78 -14.67
N SER A 83 0.01 25.94 -15.27
CA SER A 83 1.41 26.28 -15.55
C SER A 83 1.93 25.66 -16.83
N ILE A 84 2.97 26.28 -17.39
CA ILE A 84 3.64 25.88 -18.62
C ILE A 84 5.16 26.04 -18.45
N MET A 85 5.94 25.13 -19.04
CA MET A 85 7.41 25.15 -18.95
C MET A 85 8.07 24.68 -20.24
N ASP A 86 9.07 25.44 -20.69
CA ASP A 86 10.00 25.07 -21.76
C ASP A 86 11.20 24.30 -21.18
N GLY A 87 11.40 23.06 -21.64
CA GLY A 87 12.46 22.18 -21.16
C GLY A 87 13.87 22.57 -21.60
N ASN A 88 14.02 23.35 -22.67
CA ASN A 88 15.34 23.77 -23.15
C ASN A 88 15.87 24.98 -22.35
N THR A 89 15.02 25.99 -22.17
CA THR A 89 15.38 27.24 -21.48
C THR A 89 15.12 27.20 -19.98
N LYS A 90 14.25 26.29 -19.52
CA LYS A 90 13.66 26.27 -18.16
C LYS A 90 12.79 27.49 -17.85
N ASN A 91 12.47 28.31 -18.84
CA ASN A 91 11.48 29.36 -18.66
C ASN A 91 10.13 28.70 -18.36
N CYS A 92 9.42 29.28 -17.38
CA CYS A 92 8.13 28.78 -16.94
C CYS A 92 7.25 29.93 -16.48
N GLY A 93 5.94 29.68 -16.53
CA GLY A 93 4.93 30.59 -16.04
C GLY A 93 3.78 29.84 -15.41
N ALA A 94 3.19 30.43 -14.37
CA ALA A 94 2.13 29.84 -13.59
C ALA A 94 1.11 30.90 -13.16
N VAL A 95 -0.15 30.47 -13.03
CA VAL A 95 -1.27 31.28 -12.57
C VAL A 95 -2.19 30.49 -11.64
N SER A 96 -2.86 31.17 -10.70
CA SER A 96 -3.81 30.53 -9.79
C SER A 96 -4.92 31.47 -9.33
N GLY A 97 -6.03 30.90 -8.88
CA GLY A 97 -7.15 31.66 -8.36
C GLY A 97 -7.89 32.47 -9.43
N LEU A 98 -7.78 32.06 -10.70
CA LEU A 98 -8.48 32.71 -11.81
C LEU A 98 -9.96 32.37 -11.79
N LYS A 99 -10.80 33.36 -12.11
CA LYS A 99 -12.26 33.29 -12.09
C LYS A 99 -12.89 33.74 -13.39
N THR A 100 -12.20 34.58 -14.17
CA THR A 100 -12.76 35.19 -15.38
C THR A 100 -12.06 34.76 -16.67
N VAL A 101 -10.81 34.31 -16.59
CA VAL A 101 -9.96 34.05 -17.76
C VAL A 101 -10.35 32.76 -18.47
N VAL A 102 -10.65 32.82 -19.78
CA VAL A 102 -11.13 31.67 -20.55
C VAL A 102 -10.10 30.54 -20.61
N ASN A 103 -8.84 30.87 -20.89
CA ASN A 103 -7.74 29.90 -20.98
C ASN A 103 -6.62 30.24 -20.00
N ALA A 104 -6.58 29.53 -18.87
CA ALA A 104 -5.60 29.76 -17.83
C ALA A 104 -4.17 29.45 -18.31
N ILE A 105 -4.00 28.42 -19.14
CA ILE A 105 -2.69 28.03 -19.68
C ILE A 105 -2.03 29.14 -20.51
N SER A 106 -2.81 29.87 -21.31
CA SER A 106 -2.30 30.98 -22.12
C SER A 106 -1.90 32.17 -21.26
N LEU A 107 -2.61 32.44 -20.16
CA LEU A 107 -2.18 33.46 -19.22
C LEU A 107 -0.88 33.05 -18.51
N ALA A 108 -0.74 31.77 -18.15
CA ALA A 108 0.51 31.25 -17.59
C ALA A 108 1.70 31.49 -18.54
N ARG A 109 1.50 31.25 -19.85
CA ARG A 109 2.50 31.57 -20.88
C ARG A 109 2.82 33.07 -20.94
N LEU A 110 1.82 33.94 -20.85
CA LEU A 110 2.07 35.39 -20.83
C LEU A 110 2.84 35.84 -19.58
N VAL A 111 2.63 35.22 -18.41
CA VAL A 111 3.46 35.47 -17.22
C VAL A 111 4.93 35.17 -17.53
N MET A 112 5.20 34.01 -18.13
CA MET A 112 6.54 33.59 -18.54
C MET A 112 7.20 34.54 -19.55
N GLU A 113 6.45 35.02 -20.56
CA GLU A 113 7.03 35.77 -21.68
C GLU A 113 7.05 37.29 -21.49
N LYS A 114 6.11 37.84 -20.71
CA LYS A 114 5.89 39.29 -20.61
C LYS A 114 6.29 39.87 -19.26
N THR A 115 6.70 39.03 -18.31
CA THR A 115 7.09 39.49 -16.98
C THR A 115 8.42 38.85 -16.56
N PRO A 116 9.16 39.45 -15.61
CA PRO A 116 10.30 38.80 -14.97
C PRO A 116 9.86 37.77 -13.89
N HIS A 117 8.56 37.57 -13.70
CA HIS A 117 7.99 36.73 -12.66
C HIS A 117 7.59 35.36 -13.22
N ILE A 118 7.62 34.35 -12.37
CA ILE A 118 7.23 32.98 -12.75
C ILE A 118 5.77 32.72 -12.39
N TYR A 119 5.24 33.30 -11.31
CA TYR A 119 3.95 32.92 -10.77
C TYR A 119 3.17 34.14 -10.27
N LEU A 120 1.95 34.34 -10.80
CA LEU A 120 0.96 35.30 -10.29
C LEU A 120 -0.27 34.56 -9.77
N ALA A 121 -0.93 35.07 -8.72
CA ALA A 121 -2.12 34.44 -8.15
C ALA A 121 -3.21 35.45 -7.82
N PHE A 122 -4.46 34.96 -7.80
CA PHE A 122 -5.67 35.66 -7.39
C PHE A 122 -5.83 37.01 -8.11
N ASP A 123 -6.14 38.07 -7.37
CA ASP A 123 -6.38 39.41 -7.91
C ASP A 123 -5.20 39.94 -8.73
N GLY A 124 -3.96 39.53 -8.40
CA GLY A 124 -2.77 39.90 -9.16
C GLY A 124 -2.74 39.24 -10.54
N ALA A 125 -3.10 37.96 -10.63
CA ALA A 125 -3.21 37.26 -11.92
C ALA A 125 -4.37 37.81 -12.76
N GLU A 126 -5.50 38.12 -12.14
CA GLU A 126 -6.66 38.75 -12.80
C GLU A 126 -6.35 40.18 -13.30
N ALA A 127 -5.59 40.96 -12.53
CA ALA A 127 -5.13 42.28 -12.97
C ALA A 127 -4.21 42.19 -14.18
N PHE A 128 -3.27 41.25 -14.15
CA PHE A 128 -2.38 40.98 -15.28
C PHE A 128 -3.16 40.48 -16.51
N ALA A 129 -4.17 39.63 -16.33
CA ALA A 129 -5.05 39.20 -17.42
C ALA A 129 -5.73 40.39 -18.13
N ARG A 130 -6.28 41.33 -17.35
CA ARG A 130 -6.89 42.56 -17.89
C ARG A 130 -5.88 43.43 -18.61
N GLU A 131 -4.66 43.55 -18.09
CA GLU A 131 -3.57 44.31 -18.73
C GLU A 131 -3.16 43.71 -20.08
N GLN A 132 -3.04 42.38 -20.15
CA GLN A 132 -2.68 41.69 -21.38
C GLN A 132 -3.83 41.59 -22.40
N GLY A 133 -5.06 41.92 -21.98
CA GLY A 133 -6.24 41.89 -22.84
C GLY A 133 -6.63 40.48 -23.28
N VAL A 134 -6.36 39.46 -22.44
CA VAL A 134 -6.83 38.10 -22.70
C VAL A 134 -8.35 38.02 -22.57
N GLU A 135 -8.97 37.04 -23.23
CA GLU A 135 -10.41 36.85 -23.15
C GLU A 135 -10.84 36.53 -21.71
N THR A 136 -11.75 37.35 -21.20
CA THR A 136 -12.38 37.17 -19.89
C THR A 136 -13.90 37.13 -20.03
N VAL A 137 -14.53 36.22 -19.31
CA VAL A 137 -15.99 36.01 -19.27
C VAL A 137 -16.48 36.02 -17.83
N ASP A 138 -17.79 36.15 -17.66
CA ASP A 138 -18.41 35.99 -16.34
C ASP A 138 -18.18 34.57 -15.81
N SER A 139 -17.99 34.44 -14.49
CA SER A 139 -17.69 33.15 -13.86
C SER A 139 -18.72 32.05 -14.15
N SER A 140 -19.98 32.43 -14.44
CA SER A 140 -21.04 31.48 -14.82
C SER A 140 -20.72 30.68 -16.10
N TYR A 141 -19.83 31.16 -16.96
CA TYR A 141 -19.35 30.43 -18.13
C TYR A 141 -18.64 29.11 -17.75
N PHE A 142 -17.93 29.09 -16.63
CA PHE A 142 -17.14 27.94 -16.15
C PHE A 142 -17.95 26.99 -15.26
N VAL A 143 -19.21 27.33 -14.97
CA VAL A 143 -20.07 26.56 -14.07
C VAL A 143 -21.04 25.71 -14.89
N THR A 144 -20.90 24.40 -14.80
CA THR A 144 -21.82 23.45 -15.43
C THR A 144 -22.89 22.98 -14.42
N PRO A 145 -24.10 22.61 -14.89
CA PRO A 145 -25.11 21.99 -14.03
C PRO A 145 -24.57 20.77 -13.25
N GLU A 146 -23.71 19.98 -13.89
CA GLU A 146 -23.04 18.83 -13.30
C GLU A 146 -22.15 19.22 -12.11
N ASN A 147 -21.37 20.30 -12.24
CA ASN A 147 -20.48 20.79 -11.19
C ASN A 147 -21.23 21.38 -9.97
N ILE A 148 -22.41 21.96 -10.19
CA ILE A 148 -23.29 22.41 -9.11
C ILE A 148 -23.79 21.21 -8.29
N GLU A 149 -24.27 20.17 -8.97
CA GLU A 149 -24.77 18.96 -8.30
C GLU A 149 -23.63 18.22 -7.56
N ARG A 150 -22.43 18.16 -8.14
CA ARG A 150 -21.23 17.60 -7.49
C ARG A 150 -20.87 18.32 -6.19
N LEU A 151 -20.89 19.65 -6.19
CA LEU A 151 -20.61 20.43 -4.98
C LEU A 151 -21.65 20.14 -3.89
N LYS A 152 -22.93 20.05 -4.28
CA LYS A 152 -24.02 19.73 -3.34
C LYS A 152 -23.80 18.37 -2.68
N GLN A 153 -23.50 17.34 -3.47
CA GLN A 153 -23.21 15.99 -2.95
C GLN A 153 -22.00 15.97 -2.02
N ALA A 154 -20.91 16.65 -2.39
CA ALA A 154 -19.70 16.73 -1.57
C ALA A 154 -19.95 17.44 -0.22
N LYS A 155 -20.79 18.49 -0.22
CA LYS A 155 -21.22 19.18 1.01
C LYS A 155 -22.08 18.29 1.90
N GLU A 156 -23.04 17.57 1.33
CA GLU A 156 -23.89 16.62 2.07
C GLU A 156 -23.07 15.49 2.69
N ALA A 157 -21.98 15.06 2.03
CA ALA A 157 -21.06 14.04 2.52
C ALA A 157 -20.00 14.56 3.52
N ASN A 158 -19.91 15.87 3.78
CA ASN A 158 -18.84 16.51 4.57
C ASN A 158 -17.42 16.09 4.13
N LYS A 159 -17.18 15.98 2.82
CA LYS A 159 -15.88 15.58 2.25
C LYS A 159 -15.38 16.56 1.20
N THR A 160 -14.06 16.68 1.11
CA THR A 160 -13.38 17.18 -0.09
C THR A 160 -13.05 15.96 -0.93
N GLN A 161 -13.48 15.93 -2.18
CA GLN A 161 -13.31 14.75 -3.03
C GLN A 161 -12.74 15.10 -4.40
N LEU A 162 -11.93 14.15 -4.90
CA LEU A 162 -11.68 13.98 -6.33
C LEU A 162 -13.03 13.69 -7.02
N ASP A 163 -13.19 14.12 -8.27
CA ASP A 163 -14.51 14.33 -8.90
C ASP A 163 -15.44 13.08 -8.84
N TYR A 164 -16.74 13.30 -8.71
CA TYR A 164 -17.86 12.35 -8.66
C TYR A 164 -17.94 11.27 -7.56
N THR A 165 -19.19 11.09 -7.10
CA THR A 165 -19.78 9.94 -6.41
C THR A 165 -21.14 9.69 -7.09
N GLU A 166 -21.58 8.45 -7.32
CA GLU A 166 -22.92 8.21 -7.89
C GLU A 166 -24.05 8.79 -7.02
N PRO A 167 -25.09 9.41 -7.62
CA PRO A 167 -26.29 9.78 -6.89
C PRO A 167 -27.06 8.52 -6.50
N THR A 168 -27.29 8.35 -5.20
CA THR A 168 -28.23 7.33 -4.69
C THR A 168 -29.60 7.55 -5.32
N SER A 169 -30.09 6.55 -6.06
CA SER A 169 -31.47 6.54 -6.53
C SER A 169 -32.41 6.57 -5.32
N LYS A 170 -33.43 7.45 -5.36
CA LYS A 170 -34.50 7.49 -4.36
C LYS A 170 -35.40 6.26 -4.52
N ALA A 171 -34.96 5.11 -4.02
CA ALA A 171 -35.79 4.02 -3.51
C ALA A 171 -34.90 2.87 -3.04
N VAL A 172 -35.28 2.29 -1.90
CA VAL A 172 -34.73 1.08 -1.25
C VAL A 172 -33.67 1.34 -0.16
N ASN A 173 -34.11 1.20 1.09
CA ASN A 173 -33.27 1.01 2.27
C ASN A 173 -32.40 -0.25 2.09
N ASN A 174 -31.11 -0.08 1.77
CA ASN A 174 -30.11 -1.11 2.00
C ASN A 174 -28.76 -0.47 2.34
N LYS A 175 -28.16 -0.92 3.45
CA LYS A 175 -26.98 -0.34 4.11
C LYS A 175 -25.62 -0.73 3.50
N ASN A 176 -25.58 -1.16 2.23
CA ASN A 176 -24.34 -1.54 1.54
C ASN A 176 -24.32 -0.93 0.13
N LEU A 177 -23.92 0.33 0.01
CA LEU A 177 -23.60 0.97 -1.26
C LEU A 177 -22.17 1.52 -1.16
N THR A 178 -21.22 0.77 -1.70
CA THR A 178 -19.86 1.25 -1.96
C THR A 178 -19.94 2.31 -3.06
N SER A 179 -19.63 3.54 -2.69
CA SER A 179 -19.72 4.71 -3.58
C SER A 179 -18.60 4.68 -4.62
N ASN A 180 -18.87 4.09 -5.78
CA ASN A 180 -17.99 4.19 -6.95
C ASN A 180 -18.25 5.51 -7.67
N GLY A 181 -17.20 6.28 -7.94
CA GLY A 181 -17.33 7.60 -8.52
C GLY A 181 -16.27 8.00 -9.55
N ASP A 182 -16.72 8.30 -10.77
CA ASP A 182 -16.00 8.88 -11.94
C ASP A 182 -15.24 10.19 -11.64
N SER A 183 -14.00 10.06 -11.18
CA SER A 183 -13.09 11.18 -10.88
C SER A 183 -12.30 11.70 -12.08
N GLN A 184 -12.72 12.85 -12.61
CA GLN A 184 -11.91 13.74 -13.45
C GLN A 184 -10.88 14.52 -12.62
N GLY A 185 -9.60 14.36 -12.95
CA GLY A 185 -8.49 15.13 -12.40
C GLY A 185 -8.08 16.33 -13.28
N THR A 186 -6.94 16.94 -12.94
CA THR A 186 -6.20 17.93 -13.72
C THR A 186 -6.02 17.51 -15.20
N VAL A 187 -6.00 18.45 -16.15
CA VAL A 187 -5.64 18.18 -17.56
C VAL A 187 -4.18 18.54 -17.83
N GLY A 188 -3.56 17.89 -18.81
CA GLY A 188 -2.18 18.21 -19.15
C GLY A 188 -1.71 17.63 -20.48
N CYS A 189 -0.63 18.21 -21.01
CA CYS A 189 0.02 17.83 -22.26
C CYS A 189 1.54 17.94 -22.12
N VAL A 190 2.25 16.95 -22.64
CA VAL A 190 3.71 16.92 -22.76
C VAL A 190 4.09 16.51 -24.17
N ALA A 191 5.13 17.11 -24.72
CA ALA A 191 5.56 16.80 -26.08
C ALA A 191 7.07 16.96 -26.28
N VAL A 192 7.59 16.29 -27.32
CA VAL A 192 8.93 16.44 -27.87
C VAL A 192 8.87 16.56 -29.39
N ASP A 193 9.69 17.44 -29.98
CA ASP A 193 9.84 17.52 -31.44
C ASP A 193 10.99 16.63 -31.98
N ASN A 194 11.23 16.70 -33.29
CA ASN A 194 12.29 15.91 -33.95
C ASN A 194 13.71 16.31 -33.53
N ASP A 195 13.87 17.50 -32.95
CA ASP A 195 15.14 18.08 -32.48
C ASP A 195 15.38 17.79 -30.99
N GLY A 196 14.43 17.16 -30.30
CA GLY A 196 14.51 16.82 -28.88
C GLY A 196 14.13 17.97 -27.94
N ASN A 197 13.50 19.04 -28.45
CA ASN A 197 12.97 20.11 -27.60
C ASN A 197 11.73 19.59 -26.87
N LEU A 198 11.62 19.88 -25.57
CA LEU A 198 10.59 19.37 -24.68
C LEU A 198 9.77 20.52 -24.10
N ALA A 199 8.45 20.32 -23.93
CA ALA A 199 7.62 21.24 -23.16
C ALA A 199 6.53 20.49 -22.38
N SER A 200 6.07 21.12 -21.29
CA SER A 200 4.97 20.61 -20.46
C SER A 200 3.98 21.72 -20.14
N ALA A 201 2.70 21.38 -20.14
CA ALA A 201 1.58 22.26 -19.81
C ALA A 201 0.53 21.51 -18.98
N THR A 202 0.02 22.14 -17.94
CA THR A 202 -0.96 21.52 -17.01
C THR A 202 -1.97 22.58 -16.55
N SER A 203 -3.25 22.22 -16.46
CA SER A 203 -4.35 23.11 -16.04
C SER A 203 -5.40 22.37 -15.20
N THR A 204 -6.01 23.04 -14.22
CA THR A 204 -6.97 22.41 -13.30
C THR A 204 -7.97 23.39 -12.68
N GLY A 205 -9.16 22.89 -12.35
CA GLY A 205 -10.10 23.51 -11.41
C GLY A 205 -9.86 23.12 -9.94
N GLY A 206 -8.97 22.16 -9.65
CA GLY A 206 -8.67 21.66 -8.30
C GLY A 206 -9.65 20.56 -7.83
N PHE A 207 -9.98 20.52 -6.54
CA PHE A 207 -10.96 19.56 -5.99
C PHE A 207 -12.35 20.14 -5.84
N VAL A 208 -13.36 19.27 -5.95
CA VAL A 208 -14.73 19.59 -5.57
C VAL A 208 -14.76 19.91 -4.08
N ASN A 209 -15.44 20.99 -3.70
CA ASN A 209 -15.58 21.44 -2.32
C ASN A 209 -14.24 21.86 -1.66
N LYS A 210 -13.23 22.22 -2.48
CA LYS A 210 -11.97 22.77 -1.94
C LYS A 210 -12.21 24.08 -1.20
N MET A 211 -11.37 24.36 -0.21
CA MET A 211 -11.34 25.68 0.43
C MET A 211 -11.00 26.76 -0.60
N ARG A 212 -11.69 27.90 -0.52
CA ARG A 212 -11.33 29.09 -1.29
C ARG A 212 -9.88 29.49 -0.97
N GLY A 213 -9.09 29.79 -2.00
CA GLY A 213 -7.67 30.13 -1.85
C GLY A 213 -6.72 28.94 -1.81
N ARG A 214 -7.23 27.69 -1.87
CA ARG A 214 -6.38 26.50 -1.95
C ARG A 214 -5.71 26.45 -3.32
N ILE A 215 -4.39 26.31 -3.31
CA ILE A 215 -3.53 26.13 -4.49
C ILE A 215 -3.06 24.67 -4.56
N GLY A 216 -3.11 24.08 -5.75
CA GLY A 216 -2.68 22.70 -6.02
C GLY A 216 -1.26 22.54 -6.51
N ASP A 217 -0.98 21.33 -6.98
CA ASP A 217 0.29 20.92 -7.57
C ASP A 217 0.50 21.54 -8.96
N THR A 218 -0.58 21.73 -9.74
CA THR A 218 -0.55 22.23 -11.11
C THR A 218 0.24 23.54 -11.32
N PRO A 219 0.06 24.61 -10.52
CA PRO A 219 0.83 25.85 -10.68
C PRO A 219 2.22 25.79 -10.02
N VAL A 220 2.56 24.72 -9.31
CA VAL A 220 3.83 24.57 -8.61
C VAL A 220 4.81 23.81 -9.51
N ILE A 221 5.71 24.55 -10.14
CA ILE A 221 6.76 23.99 -11.00
C ILE A 221 7.61 22.97 -10.22
N GLY A 222 7.71 21.76 -10.75
CA GLY A 222 8.39 20.63 -10.12
C GLY A 222 7.47 19.72 -9.30
N ALA A 223 6.24 20.13 -8.99
CA ALA A 223 5.21 19.25 -8.43
C ALA A 223 4.30 18.71 -9.54
N GLY A 224 3.42 19.57 -10.09
CA GLY A 224 2.46 19.20 -11.12
C GLY A 224 3.03 19.24 -12.54
N THR A 225 3.95 20.17 -12.81
CA THR A 225 4.45 20.45 -14.17
C THR A 225 5.95 20.62 -14.14
N TYR A 226 6.67 19.93 -15.02
CA TYR A 226 8.12 20.09 -15.15
C TYR A 226 8.60 19.71 -16.55
N ALA A 227 9.59 20.42 -17.07
CA ALA A 227 10.33 20.03 -18.26
C ALA A 227 11.81 20.39 -18.12
N ASN A 228 12.69 19.53 -18.62
CA ASN A 228 14.10 19.82 -18.84
C ASN A 228 14.58 19.18 -20.15
N LYS A 229 15.89 19.11 -20.38
CA LYS A 229 16.49 18.50 -21.57
C LYS A 229 16.35 16.98 -21.64
N LEU A 230 15.88 16.31 -20.58
CA LEU A 230 15.75 14.86 -20.51
C LEU A 230 14.30 14.41 -20.67
N CYS A 231 13.37 15.10 -20.02
CA CYS A 231 11.95 14.78 -20.07
C CYS A 231 11.03 15.97 -19.82
N ALA A 232 9.77 15.81 -20.20
CA ALA A 232 8.64 16.65 -19.84
C ALA A 232 7.60 15.80 -19.10
N VAL A 233 7.03 16.34 -18.03
CA VAL A 233 6.13 15.64 -17.11
C VAL A 233 4.94 16.54 -16.75
N SER A 234 3.73 15.96 -16.77
CA SER A 234 2.51 16.55 -16.23
C SER A 234 1.83 15.55 -15.31
N ALA A 235 1.67 15.92 -14.04
CA ALA A 235 1.07 15.09 -13.00
C ALA A 235 -0.41 15.45 -12.76
N THR A 236 -1.14 14.51 -12.17
CA THR A 236 -2.57 14.62 -11.88
C THR A 236 -2.93 13.70 -10.71
N GLY A 237 -3.92 14.08 -9.91
CA GLY A 237 -4.33 13.35 -8.70
C GLY A 237 -4.48 14.27 -7.49
N ARG A 238 -4.10 13.80 -6.30
CA ARG A 238 -4.18 14.56 -5.06
C ARG A 238 -3.01 15.53 -4.93
N GLY A 239 -3.28 16.81 -5.18
CA GLY A 239 -2.22 17.84 -5.18
C GLY A 239 -1.36 17.91 -3.92
N GLU A 240 -1.90 17.65 -2.72
CA GLU A 240 -1.09 17.65 -1.48
C GLU A 240 -0.04 16.53 -1.46
N ALA A 241 -0.37 15.36 -2.04
CA ALA A 241 0.59 14.26 -2.16
C ALA A 241 1.64 14.57 -3.22
N ILE A 242 1.20 15.10 -4.37
CA ILE A 242 2.07 15.46 -5.50
C ILE A 242 3.06 16.58 -5.12
N ILE A 243 2.60 17.62 -4.40
CA ILE A 243 3.47 18.70 -3.89
C ILE A 243 4.51 18.14 -2.91
N LYS A 244 4.08 17.34 -1.93
CA LYS A 244 4.99 16.78 -0.91
C LYS A 244 6.02 15.82 -1.52
N GLY A 245 5.65 15.10 -2.57
CA GLY A 245 6.52 14.16 -3.27
C GLY A 245 7.32 14.75 -4.42
N THR A 246 7.13 16.04 -4.76
CA THR A 246 7.81 16.71 -5.89
C THR A 246 7.80 15.89 -7.19
N VAL A 247 6.66 15.24 -7.46
CA VAL A 247 6.56 14.10 -8.40
C VAL A 247 7.14 14.42 -9.77
N ALA A 248 6.76 15.56 -10.39
CA ALA A 248 7.23 15.90 -11.73
C ALA A 248 8.75 16.14 -11.79
N ARG A 249 9.32 16.82 -10.78
CA ARG A 249 10.77 17.06 -10.69
C ARG A 249 11.54 15.77 -10.41
N ASP A 250 10.99 14.88 -9.61
CA ASP A 250 11.63 13.63 -9.19
C ASP A 250 11.85 12.68 -10.36
N VAL A 251 10.90 12.59 -11.31
CA VAL A 251 11.11 11.85 -12.56
C VAL A 251 12.37 12.35 -13.28
N ALA A 252 12.47 13.67 -13.48
CA ALA A 252 13.64 14.27 -14.10
C ALA A 252 14.91 14.07 -13.27
N ALA A 253 14.83 14.07 -11.93
CA ALA A 253 15.97 13.91 -11.03
C ALA A 253 16.51 12.48 -11.07
N LEU A 254 15.62 11.50 -11.13
CA LEU A 254 15.97 10.08 -11.23
C LEU A 254 16.62 9.77 -12.57
N MET A 255 16.14 10.37 -13.67
CA MET A 255 16.81 10.28 -14.97
C MET A 255 18.19 10.97 -14.93
N GLU A 256 18.26 12.19 -14.39
CA GLU A 256 19.47 13.03 -14.38
C GLU A 256 20.58 12.46 -13.48
N PHE A 257 20.24 12.01 -12.27
CA PHE A 257 21.23 11.66 -11.24
C PHE A 257 21.40 10.16 -11.03
N LYS A 258 20.37 9.34 -11.30
CA LYS A 258 20.47 7.87 -11.22
C LYS A 258 20.60 7.18 -12.58
N GLY A 259 20.39 7.90 -13.68
CA GLY A 259 20.43 7.32 -15.03
C GLY A 259 19.31 6.32 -15.29
N LEU A 260 18.17 6.43 -14.59
CA LEU A 260 17.02 5.57 -14.84
C LEU A 260 16.38 5.87 -16.20
N SER A 261 15.71 4.87 -16.78
CA SER A 261 14.83 5.06 -17.95
C SER A 261 13.65 5.98 -17.58
N LEU A 262 13.00 6.59 -18.58
CA LEU A 262 11.81 7.41 -18.33
C LEU A 262 10.73 6.58 -17.63
N LYS A 263 10.48 5.36 -18.12
CA LYS A 263 9.51 4.44 -17.52
C LYS A 263 9.80 4.14 -16.05
N ASP A 264 11.04 3.78 -15.72
CA ASP A 264 11.38 3.39 -14.34
C ASP A 264 11.40 4.60 -13.39
N ALA A 265 11.90 5.74 -13.85
CA ALA A 265 11.87 7.00 -13.10
C ALA A 265 10.43 7.44 -12.81
N ALA A 266 9.56 7.36 -13.80
CA ALA A 266 8.15 7.72 -13.69
C ALA A 266 7.37 6.78 -12.77
N ALA A 267 7.58 5.46 -12.88
CA ALA A 267 6.98 4.48 -11.98
C ALA A 267 7.42 4.72 -10.53
N TYR A 268 8.72 4.90 -10.30
CA TYR A 268 9.26 5.18 -8.97
C TYR A 268 8.68 6.44 -8.34
N ALA A 269 8.57 7.55 -9.10
CA ALA A 269 8.03 8.81 -8.60
C ALA A 269 6.52 8.73 -8.28
N VAL A 270 5.77 7.88 -8.99
CA VAL A 270 4.36 7.63 -8.69
C VAL A 270 4.21 6.68 -7.49
N ASP A 271 5.04 5.65 -7.39
CA ASP A 271 5.00 4.69 -6.28
C ASP A 271 5.55 5.27 -4.95
N SER A 272 6.28 6.39 -5.01
CA SER A 272 6.80 7.07 -3.82
C SER A 272 5.77 7.91 -3.06
N VAL A 273 4.62 8.19 -3.67
CA VAL A 273 3.48 8.88 -3.03
C VAL A 273 2.38 7.86 -2.66
N PRO A 274 1.48 8.17 -1.70
CA PRO A 274 0.49 7.19 -1.24
C PRO A 274 -0.32 6.58 -2.38
N LYS A 275 -0.67 5.29 -2.28
CA LYS A 275 -1.52 4.61 -3.26
C LYS A 275 -2.85 5.37 -3.43
N GLY A 276 -3.39 5.39 -4.64
CA GLY A 276 -4.65 6.07 -4.94
C GLY A 276 -4.54 7.60 -5.08
N THR A 277 -3.33 8.16 -5.17
CA THR A 277 -3.14 9.62 -5.06
C THR A 277 -2.49 10.31 -6.24
N ALA A 278 -1.83 9.62 -7.17
CA ALA A 278 -1.14 10.28 -8.27
C ALA A 278 -1.12 9.44 -9.55
N GLY A 279 -1.12 10.15 -10.67
CA GLY A 279 -0.67 9.67 -11.97
C GLY A 279 0.05 10.79 -12.70
N LEU A 280 0.72 10.44 -13.78
CA LEU A 280 1.38 11.41 -14.63
C LEU A 280 1.46 10.92 -16.07
N ILE A 281 1.68 11.86 -16.98
CA ILE A 281 2.18 11.59 -18.33
C ILE A 281 3.60 12.13 -18.41
N ALA A 282 4.48 11.42 -19.11
CA ALA A 282 5.83 11.89 -19.37
C ALA A 282 6.33 11.49 -20.75
N VAL A 283 7.16 12.37 -21.32
CA VAL A 283 7.86 12.17 -22.61
C VAL A 283 9.34 12.43 -22.42
N SER A 284 10.22 11.59 -22.98
CA SER A 284 11.67 11.81 -22.97
C SER A 284 12.15 12.56 -24.21
N ALA A 285 13.37 13.09 -24.16
CA ALA A 285 14.03 13.70 -25.33
C ALA A 285 14.25 12.73 -26.51
N THR A 286 14.14 11.41 -26.27
CA THR A 286 14.24 10.38 -27.31
C THR A 286 12.89 9.98 -27.91
N GLY A 287 11.78 10.53 -27.40
CA GLY A 287 10.42 10.18 -27.82
C GLY A 287 9.81 8.99 -27.09
N GLU A 288 10.41 8.52 -25.99
CA GLU A 288 9.77 7.54 -25.10
C GLU A 288 8.58 8.20 -24.41
N VAL A 289 7.47 7.48 -24.28
CA VAL A 289 6.25 7.94 -23.61
C VAL A 289 5.88 6.97 -22.50
N THR A 290 5.53 7.49 -21.33
CA THR A 290 5.00 6.70 -20.22
C THR A 290 3.86 7.43 -19.52
N MET A 291 2.91 6.68 -18.97
CA MET A 291 1.73 7.22 -18.29
C MET A 291 1.40 6.43 -17.01
N PRO A 292 2.33 6.33 -16.04
CA PRO A 292 2.08 5.57 -14.82
C PRO A 292 1.09 6.30 -13.93
N PHE A 293 0.29 5.52 -13.22
CA PHE A 293 -0.63 6.01 -12.21
C PHE A 293 -0.78 4.98 -11.09
N ASN A 294 -1.00 5.47 -9.87
CA ASN A 294 -1.36 4.68 -8.71
C ASN A 294 -2.80 4.98 -8.24
N THR A 295 -3.54 5.85 -8.95
CA THR A 295 -5.01 6.06 -8.80
C THR A 295 -5.77 4.85 -9.33
N MET A 296 -6.82 4.38 -8.66
CA MET A 296 -7.39 3.06 -8.99
C MET A 296 -8.13 3.08 -10.33
N GLY A 297 -7.55 2.45 -11.35
CA GLY A 297 -8.34 1.46 -12.07
C GLY A 297 -8.40 0.24 -11.15
N ILE A 298 -9.60 -0.17 -10.73
CA ILE A 298 -9.78 -1.46 -10.06
C ILE A 298 -9.27 -2.52 -11.04
N LYS A 299 -8.01 -2.94 -10.91
CA LYS A 299 -7.75 -4.37 -10.98
C LYS A 299 -8.52 -4.90 -9.79
N GLU A 300 -9.44 -5.83 -10.02
CA GLU A 300 -9.92 -6.73 -8.97
C GLU A 300 -8.65 -7.29 -8.32
N MET A 301 -8.25 -6.68 -7.20
CA MET A 301 -7.18 -7.17 -6.35
C MET A 301 -7.91 -7.95 -5.28
N GLY A 302 -7.88 -9.26 -5.44
CA GLY A 302 -8.48 -10.12 -4.47
C GLY A 302 -7.76 -10.04 -3.15
N TRP A 303 -8.53 -10.15 -2.08
CA TRP A 303 -7.95 -10.38 -0.77
C TRP A 303 -7.24 -11.73 -0.76
N ALA A 304 -6.21 -11.84 0.07
CA ALA A 304 -5.56 -13.10 0.38
C ALA A 304 -5.14 -13.10 1.84
N LEU A 305 -5.24 -14.25 2.49
CA LEU A 305 -4.62 -14.47 3.79
C LEU A 305 -3.82 -15.77 3.80
N ALA A 306 -2.76 -15.76 4.61
CA ALA A 306 -2.04 -16.95 4.97
C ALA A 306 -1.74 -16.92 6.47
N LEU A 307 -1.80 -18.08 7.12
CA LEU A 307 -1.52 -18.22 8.54
C LEU A 307 -0.68 -19.48 8.80
N HIS A 308 0.10 -19.47 9.88
CA HIS A 308 0.83 -20.64 10.35
C HIS A 308 0.57 -20.91 11.84
N GLY A 309 0.54 -22.20 12.18
CA GLY A 309 0.56 -22.73 13.55
C GLY A 309 1.95 -23.20 14.00
N GLY A 310 2.98 -22.85 13.23
CA GLY A 310 4.38 -23.10 13.55
C GLY A 310 5.05 -24.20 12.73
N GLY A 311 6.35 -24.02 12.49
CA GLY A 311 7.22 -24.93 11.73
C GLY A 311 8.21 -25.69 12.59
N GLY A 312 8.51 -26.94 12.21
CA GLY A 312 9.58 -27.73 12.82
C GLY A 312 9.56 -29.21 12.45
N GLY A 313 10.02 -30.07 13.36
CA GLY A 313 10.29 -31.47 13.10
C GLY A 313 9.07 -32.41 13.11
N ILE A 314 7.96 -32.04 12.46
CA ILE A 314 6.71 -32.84 12.46
C ILE A 314 6.91 -34.12 11.63
N PRO A 315 6.96 -35.32 12.23
CA PRO A 315 7.19 -36.56 11.48
C PRO A 315 5.92 -36.99 10.72
N LEU A 316 6.06 -37.81 9.67
CA LEU A 316 4.92 -38.26 8.84
C LEU A 316 3.96 -39.18 9.60
N ASP A 317 4.43 -39.86 10.64
CA ASP A 317 3.65 -40.71 11.54
C ASP A 317 3.14 -39.96 12.78
N TYR A 318 3.02 -38.62 12.70
CA TYR A 318 2.50 -37.81 13.80
C TYR A 318 1.09 -38.28 14.20
N PRO A 319 0.84 -38.62 15.48
CA PRO A 319 -0.41 -39.26 15.90
C PRO A 319 -1.65 -38.43 15.54
N SER A 320 -2.65 -39.07 14.92
CA SER A 320 -3.86 -38.40 14.45
C SER A 320 -4.63 -37.68 15.57
N GLU A 321 -4.58 -38.20 16.80
CA GLU A 321 -5.20 -37.60 17.99
C GLU A 321 -4.62 -36.23 18.36
N HIS A 322 -3.36 -35.97 17.98
CA HIS A 322 -2.72 -34.67 18.16
C HIS A 322 -2.75 -33.83 16.87
N LEU A 323 -2.68 -34.49 15.71
CA LEU A 323 -2.71 -33.80 14.41
C LEU A 323 -4.07 -33.14 14.16
N GLN A 324 -5.15 -33.91 14.31
CA GLN A 324 -6.48 -33.52 13.85
C GLN A 324 -7.00 -32.24 14.54
N PRO A 325 -6.89 -32.08 15.88
CA PRO A 325 -7.31 -30.85 16.54
C PRO A 325 -6.60 -29.60 16.03
N ARG A 326 -5.31 -29.71 15.66
CA ARG A 326 -4.53 -28.59 15.11
C ARG A 326 -4.96 -28.23 13.70
N VAL A 327 -5.17 -29.24 12.85
CA VAL A 327 -5.65 -29.02 11.48
C VAL A 327 -7.06 -28.43 11.49
N ASP A 328 -7.95 -28.91 12.37
CA ASP A 328 -9.30 -28.35 12.51
C ASP A 328 -9.28 -26.92 13.05
N SER A 329 -8.36 -26.63 13.97
CA SER A 329 -8.15 -25.27 14.48
C SER A 329 -7.62 -24.31 13.41
N LEU A 330 -6.69 -24.76 12.55
CA LEU A 330 -6.23 -23.97 11.39
C LEU A 330 -7.37 -23.69 10.42
N ARG A 331 -8.23 -24.69 10.13
CA ARG A 331 -9.41 -24.52 9.27
C ARG A 331 -10.36 -23.49 9.84
N LEU A 332 -10.63 -23.54 11.15
CA LEU A 332 -11.49 -22.57 11.83
C LEU A 332 -10.89 -21.16 11.75
N CYS A 333 -9.60 -21.00 12.06
CA CYS A 333 -8.94 -19.69 12.00
C CYS A 333 -8.92 -19.13 10.56
N LEU A 334 -8.70 -20.00 9.57
CA LEU A 334 -8.76 -19.62 8.16
C LEU A 334 -10.17 -19.15 7.78
N GLN A 335 -11.21 -19.91 8.17
CA GLN A 335 -12.60 -19.57 7.90
C GLN A 335 -12.97 -18.22 8.53
N ILE A 336 -12.59 -17.97 9.79
CA ILE A 336 -12.85 -16.69 10.47
C ILE A 336 -12.18 -15.53 9.71
N GLY A 337 -10.95 -15.72 9.24
CA GLY A 337 -10.24 -14.72 8.44
C GLY A 337 -10.92 -14.45 7.09
N VAL A 338 -11.36 -15.50 6.40
CA VAL A 338 -12.11 -15.40 5.13
C VAL A 338 -13.42 -14.65 5.34
N GLU A 339 -14.24 -15.06 6.31
CA GLU A 339 -15.53 -14.42 6.61
C GLU A 339 -15.35 -12.93 6.95
N ALA A 340 -14.28 -12.58 7.66
CA ALA A 340 -13.97 -11.18 7.98
C ALA A 340 -13.55 -10.38 6.73
N LEU A 341 -12.77 -10.96 5.82
CA LEU A 341 -12.37 -10.32 4.56
C LEU A 341 -13.57 -10.17 3.60
N GLU A 342 -14.41 -11.19 3.49
CA GLU A 342 -15.65 -11.15 2.71
C GLU A 342 -16.65 -10.11 3.25
N ALA A 343 -16.63 -9.87 4.58
CA ALA A 343 -17.38 -8.79 5.21
C ALA A 343 -16.77 -7.39 4.97
N GLY A 344 -15.60 -7.30 4.34
CA GLY A 344 -14.91 -6.04 4.04
C GLY A 344 -14.12 -5.46 5.21
N ASN A 345 -13.76 -6.27 6.21
CA ASN A 345 -12.96 -5.79 7.34
C ASN A 345 -11.54 -5.43 6.89
N PRO A 346 -10.92 -4.37 7.45
CA PRO A 346 -9.54 -3.99 7.14
C PRO A 346 -8.54 -5.11 7.44
N ALA A 347 -7.47 -5.21 6.63
CA ALA A 347 -6.42 -6.23 6.83
C ALA A 347 -5.84 -6.27 8.26
N LEU A 348 -5.75 -5.10 8.91
CA LEU A 348 -5.26 -4.97 10.28
C LEU A 348 -6.15 -5.68 11.30
N ASP A 349 -7.46 -5.53 11.15
CA ASP A 349 -8.46 -6.14 12.02
C ASP A 349 -8.50 -7.65 11.81
N VAL A 350 -8.41 -8.10 10.55
CA VAL A 350 -8.39 -9.52 10.19
C VAL A 350 -7.14 -10.22 10.74
N ALA A 351 -5.96 -9.64 10.57
CA ALA A 351 -4.71 -10.23 11.07
C ALA A 351 -4.70 -10.34 12.60
N GLU A 352 -5.17 -9.30 13.31
CA GLU A 352 -5.34 -9.36 14.77
C GLU A 352 -6.35 -10.43 15.17
N LEU A 353 -7.53 -10.46 14.54
CA LEU A 353 -8.60 -11.42 14.83
C LEU A 353 -8.10 -12.87 14.70
N VAL A 354 -7.46 -13.20 13.58
CA VAL A 354 -6.95 -14.55 13.32
C VAL A 354 -5.88 -14.95 14.34
N VAL A 355 -4.94 -14.05 14.68
CA VAL A 355 -3.91 -14.36 15.67
C VAL A 355 -4.48 -14.46 17.09
N ARG A 356 -5.50 -13.67 17.44
CA ARG A 356 -6.22 -13.82 18.73
C ARG A 356 -6.85 -15.21 18.85
N GLU A 357 -7.47 -15.71 17.79
CA GLU A 357 -8.05 -17.06 17.77
C GLU A 357 -6.99 -18.15 17.93
N LEU A 358 -5.82 -17.97 17.30
CA LEU A 358 -4.66 -18.85 17.48
C LEU A 358 -4.11 -18.80 18.92
N GLU A 359 -4.05 -17.62 19.55
CA GLU A 359 -3.64 -17.44 20.96
C GLU A 359 -4.63 -18.05 21.96
N ASN A 360 -5.92 -18.01 21.65
CA ASN A 360 -6.97 -18.59 22.52
C ASN A 360 -6.98 -20.12 22.46
N ASN A 361 -6.34 -20.71 21.46
CA ASN A 361 -6.29 -22.14 21.24
C ASN A 361 -5.12 -22.79 22.00
N PRO A 362 -5.37 -23.76 22.89
CA PRO A 362 -4.32 -24.39 23.69
C PRO A 362 -3.37 -25.29 22.88
N HIS A 363 -3.68 -25.59 21.61
CA HIS A 363 -2.90 -26.47 20.75
C HIS A 363 -1.78 -25.78 19.96
N PHE A 364 -1.62 -24.46 20.12
CA PHE A 364 -0.56 -23.68 19.49
C PHE A 364 0.28 -22.95 20.54
N ASN A 365 1.57 -22.77 20.25
CA ASN A 365 2.52 -22.11 21.16
C ASN A 365 2.39 -20.58 21.11
N ALA A 366 1.23 -20.07 21.51
CA ALA A 366 0.95 -18.66 21.74
C ALA A 366 -0.25 -18.55 22.70
N GLY A 367 -0.33 -17.45 23.46
CA GLY A 367 -1.41 -17.26 24.43
C GLY A 367 -1.56 -18.47 25.35
N LYS A 368 -2.75 -19.08 25.34
CA LYS A 368 -3.17 -20.19 26.20
C LYS A 368 -2.31 -21.46 26.07
N GLY A 369 -1.69 -21.69 24.91
CA GLY A 369 -0.82 -22.86 24.68
C GLY A 369 0.67 -22.57 24.85
N SER A 370 1.05 -21.39 25.37
CA SER A 370 2.44 -20.95 25.48
C SER A 370 3.33 -21.93 26.26
N VAL A 371 4.52 -22.16 25.72
CA VAL A 371 5.55 -23.00 26.36
C VAL A 371 6.17 -22.34 27.59
N LEU A 372 6.83 -23.18 28.41
CA LEU A 372 7.39 -22.76 29.69
C LEU A 372 8.88 -22.46 29.61
N THR A 373 9.28 -21.40 30.32
CA THR A 373 10.67 -21.04 30.64
C THR A 373 11.34 -22.09 31.53
N CYS A 374 12.65 -21.97 31.73
CA CYS A 374 13.42 -22.81 32.65
C CYS A 374 12.90 -22.77 34.11
N ASN A 375 12.13 -21.74 34.50
CA ASN A 375 11.51 -21.63 35.82
C ASN A 375 10.06 -22.12 35.87
N GLY A 376 9.50 -22.63 34.77
CA GLY A 376 8.10 -23.08 34.72
C GLY A 376 7.07 -21.97 34.52
N ASN A 377 7.51 -20.74 34.19
CA ASN A 377 6.63 -19.61 33.91
C ASN A 377 6.44 -19.44 32.39
N VAL A 378 5.34 -18.81 31.98
CA VAL A 378 5.14 -18.31 30.61
C VAL A 378 5.77 -16.93 30.43
N GLU A 379 6.29 -16.66 29.24
CA GLU A 379 6.73 -15.33 28.79
C GLU A 379 6.39 -15.18 27.31
N MET A 380 5.36 -14.41 26.99
CA MET A 380 4.81 -14.27 25.64
C MET A 380 5.37 -13.04 24.92
N GLU A 381 5.42 -13.14 23.59
CA GLU A 381 5.93 -12.13 22.68
C GLU A 381 4.99 -12.01 21.48
N ALA A 382 4.74 -10.80 20.99
CA ALA A 382 3.92 -10.58 19.79
C ALA A 382 4.33 -9.28 19.07
N SER A 383 4.11 -9.22 17.77
CA SER A 383 4.14 -7.96 17.02
C SER A 383 3.16 -7.94 15.86
N ILE A 384 2.77 -6.72 15.47
CA ILE A 384 1.90 -6.43 14.35
C ILE A 384 2.44 -5.23 13.56
N MET A 385 2.34 -5.27 12.24
CA MET A 385 2.83 -4.20 11.36
C MET A 385 1.87 -3.96 10.20
N ASP A 386 1.51 -2.69 9.99
CA ASP A 386 0.77 -2.20 8.84
C ASP A 386 1.77 -1.77 7.73
N GLY A 387 1.72 -2.48 6.60
CA GLY A 387 2.58 -2.25 5.45
C GLY A 387 2.27 -0.98 4.66
N SER A 388 1.08 -0.39 4.81
CA SER A 388 0.68 0.85 4.14
C SER A 388 1.34 2.08 4.76
N THR A 389 1.46 2.09 6.10
CA THR A 389 2.03 3.21 6.87
C THR A 389 3.40 2.91 7.46
N LYS A 390 3.81 1.63 7.51
CA LYS A 390 4.93 1.10 8.29
C LYS A 390 4.79 1.27 9.81
N ASN A 391 3.61 1.68 10.30
CA ASN A 391 3.32 1.67 11.73
C ASN A 391 3.37 0.23 12.24
N CYS A 392 3.93 0.05 13.43
CA CYS A 392 4.07 -1.25 14.05
C CYS A 392 4.05 -1.13 15.56
N GLY A 393 3.69 -2.24 16.20
CA GLY A 393 3.70 -2.40 17.63
C GLY A 393 4.17 -3.78 18.01
N ALA A 394 4.93 -3.87 19.10
CA ALA A 394 5.54 -5.10 19.59
C ALA A 394 5.54 -5.14 21.12
N VAL A 395 5.44 -6.35 21.65
CA VAL A 395 5.46 -6.64 23.09
C VAL A 395 6.26 -7.90 23.40
N SER A 396 6.87 -7.96 24.58
CA SER A 396 7.63 -9.15 25.02
C SER A 396 7.63 -9.33 26.52
N GLY A 397 7.84 -10.58 26.96
CA GLY A 397 7.94 -10.92 28.38
C GLY A 397 6.61 -10.82 29.13
N LEU A 398 5.49 -10.94 28.42
CA LEU A 398 4.14 -10.89 29.02
C LEU A 398 3.84 -12.19 29.76
N LYS A 399 3.19 -12.08 30.92
CA LYS A 399 2.88 -13.18 31.83
C LYS A 399 1.40 -13.24 32.19
N THR A 400 0.67 -12.13 32.04
CA THR A 400 -0.73 -12.02 32.50
C THR A 400 -1.72 -11.70 31.37
N VAL A 401 -1.27 -11.11 30.28
CA VAL A 401 -2.14 -10.62 29.19
C VAL A 401 -2.69 -11.77 28.37
N VAL A 402 -4.02 -11.87 28.22
CA VAL A 402 -4.68 -12.98 27.50
C VAL A 402 -4.27 -13.04 26.03
N ASN A 403 -4.29 -11.89 25.35
CA ASN A 403 -3.95 -11.78 23.93
C ASN A 403 -2.79 -10.80 23.72
N ALA A 404 -1.59 -11.33 23.48
CA ALA A 404 -0.39 -10.53 23.30
C ALA A 404 -0.46 -9.70 22.01
N ILE A 405 -1.04 -10.24 20.93
CA ILE A 405 -1.17 -9.53 19.66
C ILE A 405 -2.00 -8.25 19.77
N SER A 406 -3.07 -8.27 20.57
CA SER A 406 -3.92 -7.10 20.79
C SER A 406 -3.20 -6.02 21.59
N LEU A 407 -2.37 -6.40 22.56
CA LEU A 407 -1.53 -5.43 23.24
C LEU A 407 -0.47 -4.84 22.29
N ALA A 408 0.11 -5.64 21.40
CA ALA A 408 1.03 -5.15 20.37
C ALA A 408 0.35 -4.09 19.48
N ARG A 409 -0.90 -4.32 19.06
CA ARG A 409 -1.69 -3.32 18.33
C ARG A 409 -1.93 -2.05 19.16
N LEU A 410 -2.23 -2.17 20.45
CA LEU A 410 -2.39 -0.99 21.31
C LEU A 410 -1.09 -0.20 21.47
N VAL A 411 0.08 -0.86 21.50
CA VAL A 411 1.38 -0.15 21.47
C VAL A 411 1.48 0.69 20.19
N MET A 412 1.12 0.13 19.04
CA MET A 412 1.12 0.82 17.75
C MET A 412 0.18 2.03 17.72
N GLU A 413 -1.04 1.91 18.26
CA GLU A 413 -2.10 2.92 18.09
C GLU A 413 -2.22 3.92 19.24
N LYS A 414 -1.83 3.54 20.46
CA LYS A 414 -2.06 4.29 21.70
C LYS A 414 -0.78 4.72 22.40
N SER A 415 0.38 4.51 21.78
CA SER A 415 1.66 4.99 22.30
C SER A 415 2.49 5.64 21.18
N PRO A 416 3.47 6.50 21.52
CA PRO A 416 4.44 7.01 20.56
C PRO A 416 5.59 6.00 20.29
N HIS A 417 5.48 4.77 20.80
CA HIS A 417 6.55 3.76 20.78
C HIS A 417 6.18 2.59 19.89
N VAL A 418 7.21 1.88 19.40
CA VAL A 418 7.04 0.67 18.59
C VAL A 418 7.11 -0.59 19.45
N TYR A 419 7.86 -0.60 20.54
CA TYR A 419 8.15 -1.84 21.26
C TYR A 419 8.23 -1.58 22.78
N LEU A 420 7.42 -2.31 23.56
CA LEU A 420 7.48 -2.37 25.01
C LEU A 420 7.82 -3.79 25.48
N ALA A 421 8.49 -3.95 26.61
CA ALA A 421 8.85 -5.28 27.13
C ALA A 421 8.71 -5.37 28.65
N PHE A 422 8.55 -6.61 29.13
CA PHE A 422 8.52 -7.02 30.54
C PHE A 422 7.54 -6.18 31.36
N ASP A 423 7.97 -5.73 32.55
CA ASP A 423 7.14 -4.95 33.47
C ASP A 423 6.59 -3.66 32.84
N GLY A 424 7.30 -3.07 31.87
CA GLY A 424 6.84 -1.91 31.12
C GLY A 424 5.65 -2.22 30.20
N ALA A 425 5.69 -3.36 29.51
CA ALA A 425 4.58 -3.82 28.69
C ALA A 425 3.37 -4.22 29.56
N GLU A 426 3.60 -4.88 30.69
CA GLU A 426 2.57 -5.22 31.68
C GLU A 426 1.94 -3.98 32.34
N ALA A 427 2.73 -2.93 32.59
CA ALA A 427 2.21 -1.65 33.08
C ALA A 427 1.31 -0.97 32.05
N PHE A 428 1.75 -0.96 30.78
CA PHE A 428 0.95 -0.44 29.68
C PHE A 428 -0.35 -1.24 29.49
N ALA A 429 -0.29 -2.57 29.61
CA ALA A 429 -1.47 -3.44 29.58
C ALA A 429 -2.52 -3.03 30.63
N ARG A 430 -2.08 -2.80 31.87
CA ARG A 430 -2.95 -2.32 32.95
C ARG A 430 -3.53 -0.94 32.67
N GLU A 431 -2.73 -0.04 32.10
CA GLU A 431 -3.18 1.31 31.71
C GLU A 431 -4.26 1.27 30.63
N GLN A 432 -4.08 0.43 29.62
CA GLN A 432 -5.05 0.27 28.52
C GLN A 432 -6.28 -0.56 28.93
N GLY A 433 -6.26 -1.20 30.10
CA GLY A 433 -7.37 -2.00 30.61
C GLY A 433 -7.63 -3.28 29.80
N VAL A 434 -6.58 -3.89 29.22
CA VAL A 434 -6.72 -5.17 28.53
C VAL A 434 -6.98 -6.30 29.52
N GLU A 435 -7.57 -7.40 29.05
CA GLU A 435 -7.83 -8.56 29.89
C GLU A 435 -6.52 -9.22 30.36
N THR A 436 -6.38 -9.35 31.68
CA THR A 436 -5.26 -10.02 32.34
C THR A 436 -5.76 -11.12 33.26
N VAL A 437 -5.06 -12.25 33.26
CA VAL A 437 -5.36 -13.45 34.05
C VAL A 437 -4.13 -13.88 34.85
N ASP A 438 -4.34 -14.74 35.85
CA ASP A 438 -3.23 -15.39 36.54
C ASP A 438 -2.44 -16.26 35.55
N SER A 439 -1.11 -16.31 35.71
CA SER A 439 -0.25 -17.07 34.80
C SER A 439 -0.61 -18.55 34.73
N SER A 440 -1.27 -19.13 35.74
CA SER A 440 -1.78 -20.51 35.70
C SER A 440 -2.77 -20.76 34.55
N TYR A 441 -3.43 -19.72 34.03
CA TYR A 441 -4.33 -19.82 32.88
C TYR A 441 -3.62 -20.34 31.61
N PHE A 442 -2.35 -19.99 31.43
CA PHE A 442 -1.55 -20.34 30.25
C PHE A 442 -0.79 -21.66 30.42
N VAL A 443 -0.77 -22.22 31.64
CA VAL A 443 -0.02 -23.45 31.95
C VAL A 443 -0.94 -24.64 31.81
N ASN A 444 -0.55 -25.61 30.97
CA ASN A 444 -1.24 -26.89 30.82
C ASN A 444 -0.30 -28.06 31.16
N GLU A 445 -0.89 -29.23 31.44
CA GLU A 445 -0.14 -30.43 31.85
C GLU A 445 0.86 -30.89 30.79
N GLU A 446 0.51 -30.73 29.51
CA GLU A 446 1.37 -31.10 28.38
C GLU A 446 2.67 -30.27 28.38
N ASN A 447 2.57 -28.95 28.58
CA ASN A 447 3.71 -28.03 28.63
C ASN A 447 4.59 -28.23 29.87
N ILE A 448 4.02 -28.67 31.00
CA ILE A 448 4.79 -29.06 32.20
C ILE A 448 5.66 -30.28 31.91
N GLU A 449 5.08 -31.32 31.32
CA GLU A 449 5.81 -32.55 31.00
C GLU A 449 6.90 -32.29 29.95
N ARG A 450 6.64 -31.44 28.95
CA ARG A 450 7.65 -31.01 27.97
C ARG A 450 8.82 -30.26 28.61
N LEU A 451 8.54 -29.36 29.55
CA LEU A 451 9.61 -28.66 30.28
C LEU A 451 10.48 -29.66 31.06
N LYS A 452 9.86 -30.65 31.73
CA LYS A 452 10.57 -31.68 32.46
C LYS A 452 11.51 -32.47 31.56
N GLN A 453 11.01 -32.93 30.40
CA GLN A 453 11.81 -33.67 29.41
C GLN A 453 12.98 -32.82 28.87
N ALA A 454 12.74 -31.54 28.56
CA ALA A 454 13.78 -30.63 28.09
C ALA A 454 14.88 -30.39 29.14
N LYS A 455 14.51 -30.31 30.44
CA LYS A 455 15.46 -30.21 31.56
C LYS A 455 16.29 -31.48 31.74
N GLU A 456 15.66 -32.65 31.66
CA GLU A 456 16.36 -33.95 31.74
C GLU A 456 17.36 -34.12 30.59
N ALA A 457 17.02 -33.62 29.40
CA ALA A 457 17.89 -33.63 28.22
C ALA A 457 18.91 -32.47 28.16
N ASN A 458 18.90 -31.55 29.13
CA ASN A 458 19.74 -30.35 29.20
C ASN A 458 19.77 -29.54 27.89
N ARG A 459 18.60 -29.30 27.30
CA ARG A 459 18.47 -28.57 26.02
C ARG A 459 17.29 -27.59 26.05
N THR A 460 17.35 -26.58 25.18
CA THR A 460 16.17 -25.83 24.71
C THR A 460 15.65 -26.48 23.45
N GLN A 461 14.34 -26.52 23.24
CA GLN A 461 13.75 -27.14 22.07
C GLN A 461 12.48 -26.42 21.60
N LEU A 462 12.11 -26.66 20.35
CA LEU A 462 10.78 -26.36 19.82
C LEU A 462 9.77 -27.37 20.39
N ASP A 463 8.47 -27.07 20.31
CA ASP A 463 7.47 -27.64 21.20
C ASP A 463 6.90 -29.03 20.80
N TYR A 464 7.64 -30.14 20.98
CA TYR A 464 7.10 -31.50 21.18
C TYR A 464 8.24 -32.50 21.48
N THR A 465 7.95 -33.65 22.09
CA THR A 465 8.81 -34.86 22.11
C THR A 465 7.90 -36.08 22.16
N GLN A 466 8.10 -37.09 21.29
CA GLN A 466 7.59 -38.45 21.60
C GLN A 466 8.45 -39.07 22.72
N PRO A 467 7.88 -39.91 23.58
CA PRO A 467 8.69 -40.75 24.46
C PRO A 467 9.56 -41.69 23.61
N THR A 468 10.84 -41.80 23.95
CA THR A 468 11.79 -42.72 23.31
C THR A 468 11.24 -44.15 23.23
N LEU A 469 10.88 -44.61 22.04
CA LEU A 469 10.73 -46.04 21.78
C LEU A 469 12.14 -46.66 21.74
N LYS A 470 12.41 -47.58 22.67
CA LYS A 470 13.55 -48.49 22.56
C LYS A 470 13.24 -49.50 21.46
N ASP A 471 13.98 -49.46 20.36
CA ASP A 471 13.98 -50.55 19.40
C ASP A 471 14.77 -51.75 19.93
N LEU A 472 14.29 -52.96 19.60
CA LEU A 472 14.83 -54.25 20.03
C LEU A 472 16.24 -54.58 19.50
N ASN A 473 16.87 -53.68 18.73
CA ASN A 473 18.16 -53.92 18.07
C ASN A 473 19.29 -52.94 18.42
N GLY A 474 19.14 -52.07 19.43
CA GLY A 474 20.28 -51.38 20.05
C GLY A 474 20.99 -50.30 19.23
N GLU A 475 20.50 -49.92 18.06
CA GLU A 475 20.96 -48.72 17.35
C GLU A 475 20.12 -47.50 17.76
N LYS A 476 20.78 -46.47 18.31
CA LYS A 476 20.14 -45.20 18.70
C LYS A 476 19.74 -44.43 17.44
N TRP A 477 18.49 -44.56 17.02
CA TRP A 477 17.86 -43.52 16.20
C TRP A 477 17.38 -42.41 17.14
N ILE A 478 17.97 -41.22 17.03
CA ILE A 478 17.52 -40.01 17.74
C ILE A 478 16.77 -39.16 16.70
N PRO A 479 15.44 -39.30 16.57
CA PRO A 479 14.67 -38.33 15.80
C PRO A 479 14.71 -36.98 16.53
N ASN A 480 15.42 -36.00 15.96
CA ASN A 480 15.37 -34.59 16.36
C ASN A 480 14.08 -33.95 15.79
N GLY A 481 12.92 -34.35 16.29
CA GLY A 481 11.60 -34.05 15.70
C GLY A 481 10.64 -33.41 16.70
N ASP A 482 10.90 -32.15 17.06
CA ASP A 482 10.22 -31.45 18.14
C ASP A 482 9.53 -30.20 17.57
N SER A 483 8.18 -30.07 17.56
CA SER A 483 7.55 -28.84 17.02
C SER A 483 6.05 -28.59 17.29
N GLN A 484 5.79 -27.55 18.06
CA GLN A 484 4.88 -26.46 17.74
C GLN A 484 5.71 -25.19 17.75
N GLY A 485 5.38 -24.27 16.84
CA GLY A 485 6.10 -23.03 16.68
C GLY A 485 5.19 -21.84 16.95
N THR A 486 5.80 -20.67 16.91
CA THR A 486 5.16 -19.37 16.74
C THR A 486 3.94 -19.44 15.82
N VAL A 487 2.90 -18.70 16.14
CA VAL A 487 1.73 -18.51 15.27
C VAL A 487 1.81 -17.18 14.55
N GLY A 488 1.17 -17.08 13.41
CA GLY A 488 1.11 -15.80 12.70
C GLY A 488 0.15 -15.79 11.54
N CYS A 489 -0.22 -14.59 11.12
CA CYS A 489 -1.13 -14.33 10.03
C CYS A 489 -0.62 -13.14 9.20
N VAL A 490 -0.72 -13.27 7.89
CA VAL A 490 -0.46 -12.19 6.95
C VAL A 490 -1.69 -12.04 6.05
N VAL A 491 -2.03 -10.78 5.75
CA VAL A 491 -3.28 -10.44 5.05
C VAL A 491 -3.00 -9.35 4.03
N VAL A 492 -3.59 -9.48 2.84
CA VAL A 492 -3.88 -8.36 1.93
C VAL A 492 -5.38 -8.22 1.82
N ASP A 493 -5.90 -7.02 2.09
CA ASP A 493 -7.33 -6.73 1.90
C ASP A 493 -7.64 -6.27 0.46
N ILE A 494 -8.93 -6.09 0.16
CA ILE A 494 -9.43 -5.61 -1.14
C ILE A 494 -8.93 -4.20 -1.52
N GLN A 495 -8.38 -3.45 -0.57
CA GLN A 495 -7.78 -2.13 -0.80
C GLN A 495 -6.27 -2.24 -1.07
N GLY A 496 -5.70 -3.45 -1.01
CA GLY A 496 -4.29 -3.72 -1.17
C GLY A 496 -3.44 -3.33 0.04
N ASN A 497 -4.06 -3.17 1.22
CA ASN A 497 -3.34 -2.96 2.47
C ASN A 497 -2.78 -4.30 2.95
N LEU A 498 -1.50 -4.30 3.31
CA LEU A 498 -0.78 -5.48 3.73
C LEU A 498 -0.51 -5.43 5.22
N VAL A 499 -0.81 -6.49 5.96
CA VAL A 499 -0.55 -6.60 7.40
C VAL A 499 0.13 -7.91 7.73
N SER A 500 1.09 -7.87 8.64
CA SER A 500 1.67 -9.05 9.27
C SER A 500 1.48 -8.99 10.78
N ALA A 501 1.09 -10.12 11.37
CA ALA A 501 0.86 -10.31 12.80
C ALA A 501 1.47 -11.65 13.24
N THR A 502 2.23 -11.66 14.33
CA THR A 502 2.93 -12.86 14.81
C THR A 502 2.93 -12.90 16.34
N SER A 503 2.72 -14.08 16.95
CA SER A 503 2.68 -14.28 18.40
C SER A 503 3.33 -15.61 18.82
N THR A 504 3.97 -15.65 19.99
CA THR A 504 4.66 -16.86 20.48
C THR A 504 4.82 -16.91 22.00
N GLY A 505 4.86 -18.13 22.55
CA GLY A 505 5.41 -18.41 23.89
C GLY A 505 6.93 -18.60 23.91
N GLY A 506 7.57 -18.68 22.73
CA GLY A 506 9.02 -18.86 22.58
C GLY A 506 9.45 -20.34 22.54
N LEU A 507 10.60 -20.66 23.14
CA LEU A 507 11.15 -22.03 23.19
C LEU A 507 10.89 -22.69 24.54
N VAL A 508 10.66 -24.01 24.53
CA VAL A 508 10.59 -24.81 25.76
C VAL A 508 11.94 -24.73 26.48
N ASN A 509 11.91 -24.54 27.80
CA ASN A 509 13.09 -24.41 28.65
C ASN A 509 13.95 -23.18 28.32
N LYS A 510 13.40 -22.16 27.66
CA LYS A 510 14.12 -20.90 27.40
C LYS A 510 14.55 -20.23 28.71
N MET A 511 15.68 -19.52 28.67
CA MET A 511 16.08 -18.64 29.77
C MET A 511 15.00 -17.57 29.99
N MET A 512 14.73 -17.24 31.25
CA MET A 512 13.91 -16.08 31.60
C MET A 512 14.48 -14.83 30.92
N GLY A 513 13.61 -14.05 30.28
CA GLY A 513 14.01 -12.84 29.56
C GLY A 513 14.54 -13.09 28.14
N ARG A 514 14.56 -14.34 27.65
CA ARG A 514 14.91 -14.61 26.25
C ARG A 514 13.80 -14.06 25.35
N ILE A 515 14.22 -13.23 24.39
CA ILE A 515 13.37 -12.66 23.33
C ILE A 515 13.72 -13.34 22.01
N GLY A 516 12.71 -13.83 21.29
CA GLY A 516 12.82 -14.44 19.97
C GLY A 516 12.68 -13.45 18.82
N ASP A 517 12.39 -13.97 17.64
CA ASP A 517 12.23 -13.22 16.38
C ASP A 517 10.89 -12.50 16.27
N THR A 518 9.84 -13.06 16.87
CA THR A 518 8.45 -12.59 16.81
C THR A 518 8.24 -11.10 17.12
N PRO A 519 8.83 -10.52 18.18
CA PRO A 519 8.65 -9.10 18.50
C PRO A 519 9.64 -8.18 17.77
N ILE A 520 10.54 -8.73 16.96
CA ILE A 520 11.59 -7.99 16.26
C ILE A 520 11.13 -7.73 14.82
N ILE A 521 10.67 -6.51 14.56
CA ILE A 521 10.24 -6.09 13.22
C ILE A 521 11.38 -6.26 12.22
N GLY A 522 11.11 -6.99 11.14
CA GLY A 522 12.07 -7.37 10.11
C GLY A 522 12.73 -8.74 10.31
N ALA A 523 12.56 -9.37 11.48
CA ALA A 523 12.97 -10.76 11.72
C ALA A 523 11.78 -11.71 11.58
N GLY A 524 10.91 -11.76 12.60
CA GLY A 524 9.73 -12.63 12.64
C GLY A 524 8.51 -12.04 11.94
N THR A 525 8.40 -10.71 11.91
CA THR A 525 7.21 -9.99 11.43
C THR A 525 7.63 -8.80 10.60
N TYR A 526 7.10 -8.67 9.38
CA TYR A 526 7.35 -7.50 8.53
C TYR A 526 6.23 -7.30 7.53
N ALA A 527 5.89 -6.04 7.23
CA ALA A 527 5.02 -5.68 6.12
C ALA A 527 5.46 -4.36 5.47
N ASN A 528 5.33 -4.27 4.15
CA ASN A 528 5.47 -3.03 3.39
C ASN A 528 4.43 -2.98 2.26
N HIS A 529 4.59 -2.05 1.31
CA HIS A 529 3.66 -1.90 0.19
C HIS A 529 3.70 -3.05 -0.84
N LEU A 530 4.68 -3.96 -0.76
CA LEU A 530 4.91 -5.08 -1.68
C LEU A 530 4.47 -6.42 -1.10
N CYS A 531 4.77 -6.69 0.18
CA CYS A 531 4.40 -7.93 0.84
C CYS A 531 4.25 -7.82 2.37
N ALA A 532 3.60 -8.81 2.95
CA ALA A 532 3.56 -9.08 4.39
C ALA A 532 4.10 -10.47 4.66
N VAL A 533 4.90 -10.64 5.72
CA VAL A 533 5.63 -11.87 6.04
C VAL A 533 5.56 -12.14 7.53
N SER A 534 5.21 -13.36 7.91
CA SER A 534 5.29 -13.90 9.28
C SER A 534 6.10 -15.18 9.27
N ALA A 535 7.14 -15.24 10.12
CA ALA A 535 8.07 -16.36 10.21
C ALA A 535 7.87 -17.18 11.50
N THR A 536 8.31 -18.43 11.45
CA THR A 536 8.31 -19.37 12.57
C THR A 536 9.55 -20.26 12.54
N GLY A 537 10.09 -20.61 13.71
CA GLY A 537 11.16 -21.59 13.84
C GLY A 537 12.15 -21.22 14.94
N LYS A 538 13.44 -21.46 14.69
CA LYS A 538 14.53 -21.09 15.61
C LYS A 538 14.77 -19.59 15.56
N GLY A 539 14.20 -18.86 16.51
CA GLY A 539 14.24 -17.39 16.52
C GLY A 539 15.63 -16.76 16.39
N GLU A 540 16.67 -17.33 17.00
CA GLU A 540 18.05 -16.83 16.88
C GLU A 540 18.58 -16.91 15.43
N THR A 541 18.12 -17.88 14.65
CA THR A 541 18.45 -17.97 13.22
C THR A 541 17.66 -16.95 12.42
N ILE A 542 16.36 -16.80 12.71
CA ILE A 542 15.47 -15.87 12.01
C ILE A 542 15.92 -14.42 12.23
N ILE A 543 16.32 -14.05 13.45
CA ILE A 543 16.88 -12.72 13.77
C ILE A 543 18.15 -12.45 12.97
N ARG A 544 19.12 -13.37 12.99
CA ARG A 544 20.41 -13.18 12.32
C ARG A 544 20.28 -13.13 10.80
N GLY A 545 19.29 -13.82 10.25
CA GLY A 545 19.00 -13.85 8.82
C GLY A 545 18.00 -12.80 8.35
N THR A 546 17.47 -11.96 9.26
CA THR A 546 16.48 -10.91 8.94
C THR A 546 15.35 -11.39 8.02
N VAL A 547 14.88 -12.62 8.26
CA VAL A 547 14.14 -13.43 7.26
C VAL A 547 12.94 -12.68 6.68
N ALA A 548 12.09 -12.09 7.53
CA ALA A 548 10.91 -11.38 7.05
C ALA A 548 11.26 -10.12 6.23
N ARG A 549 12.27 -9.35 6.64
CA ARG A 549 12.73 -8.16 5.90
C ARG A 549 13.40 -8.52 4.58
N ASP A 550 14.15 -9.63 4.54
CA ASP A 550 14.90 -10.07 3.36
C ASP A 550 13.96 -10.45 2.21
N VAL A 551 12.83 -11.10 2.48
CA VAL A 551 11.79 -11.35 1.45
C VAL A 551 11.36 -10.02 0.82
N ALA A 552 10.99 -9.04 1.64
CA ALA A 552 10.62 -7.72 1.15
C ALA A 552 11.78 -7.00 0.42
N ALA A 553 13.02 -7.18 0.87
CA ALA A 553 14.20 -6.55 0.27
C ALA A 553 14.51 -7.12 -1.11
N LEU A 554 14.35 -8.43 -1.28
CA LEU A 554 14.55 -9.11 -2.55
C LEU A 554 13.49 -8.72 -3.57
N MET A 555 12.23 -8.56 -3.14
CA MET A 555 11.19 -7.99 -3.99
C MET A 555 11.48 -6.53 -4.33
N GLU A 556 11.83 -5.70 -3.33
CA GLU A 556 12.02 -4.25 -3.47
C GLU A 556 13.26 -3.89 -4.32
N PHE A 557 14.39 -4.54 -4.08
CA PHE A 557 15.67 -4.15 -4.67
C PHE A 557 16.12 -5.02 -5.83
N LYS A 558 15.61 -6.26 -5.93
CA LYS A 558 15.93 -7.17 -7.04
C LYS A 558 14.75 -7.47 -7.96
N GLY A 559 13.54 -7.03 -7.61
CA GLY A 559 12.34 -7.29 -8.41
C GLY A 559 11.96 -8.77 -8.46
N LEU A 560 12.37 -9.58 -7.47
CA LEU A 560 11.98 -10.98 -7.42
C LEU A 560 10.47 -11.14 -7.19
N SER A 561 9.90 -12.26 -7.66
CA SER A 561 8.53 -12.65 -7.30
C SER A 561 8.43 -12.96 -5.81
N LEU A 562 7.22 -12.92 -5.24
CA LEU A 562 7.00 -13.29 -3.83
C LEU A 562 7.55 -14.69 -3.54
N LYS A 563 7.24 -15.65 -4.42
CA LYS A 563 7.68 -17.04 -4.28
C LYS A 563 9.21 -17.14 -4.29
N ASP A 564 9.87 -16.56 -5.28
CA ASP A 564 11.34 -16.65 -5.40
C ASP A 564 12.05 -15.95 -4.25
N ALA A 565 11.54 -14.80 -3.80
CA ALA A 565 12.07 -14.08 -2.64
C ALA A 565 11.89 -14.88 -1.34
N ALA A 566 10.72 -15.47 -1.14
CA ALA A 566 10.40 -16.28 0.02
C ALA A 566 11.23 -17.57 0.08
N ASP A 567 11.33 -18.29 -1.04
CA ASP A 567 12.16 -19.50 -1.17
C ASP A 567 13.63 -19.16 -0.88
N TYR A 568 14.17 -18.10 -1.50
CA TYR A 568 15.55 -17.67 -1.29
C TYR A 568 15.84 -17.33 0.18
N ALA A 569 14.94 -16.59 0.86
CA ALA A 569 15.12 -16.20 2.26
C ALA A 569 15.16 -17.43 3.19
N VAL A 570 14.30 -18.43 2.94
CA VAL A 570 14.26 -19.68 3.71
C VAL A 570 15.44 -20.60 3.38
N GLU A 571 15.91 -20.63 2.14
CA GLU A 571 17.08 -21.43 1.72
C GLU A 571 18.41 -20.83 2.20
N SER A 572 18.45 -19.51 2.43
CA SER A 572 19.65 -18.79 2.85
C SER A 572 20.01 -18.95 4.34
N ILE A 573 19.09 -19.52 5.13
CA ILE A 573 19.32 -19.86 6.53
C ILE A 573 19.57 -21.38 6.69
N PRO A 574 20.21 -21.84 7.79
CA PRO A 574 20.49 -23.26 7.98
C PRO A 574 19.27 -24.17 7.81
N LYS A 575 19.45 -25.35 7.21
CA LYS A 575 18.39 -26.35 7.02
C LYS A 575 17.76 -26.77 8.36
N ASN A 576 16.49 -27.17 8.33
CA ASN A 576 15.73 -27.62 9.49
C ASN A 576 15.66 -26.57 10.61
N THR A 577 15.45 -25.30 10.26
CA THR A 577 15.38 -24.21 11.25
C THR A 577 14.15 -23.34 11.19
N ALA A 578 13.55 -23.07 10.02
CA ALA A 578 12.42 -22.15 9.95
C ALA A 578 11.52 -22.37 8.73
N GLY A 579 10.38 -21.70 8.78
CA GLY A 579 9.48 -21.45 7.66
C GLY A 579 8.79 -20.10 7.83
N LEU A 580 8.04 -19.70 6.81
CA LEU A 580 7.28 -18.47 6.83
C LEU A 580 6.01 -18.59 6.00
N VAL A 581 5.07 -17.69 6.24
CA VAL A 581 3.94 -17.41 5.36
C VAL A 581 4.03 -15.97 4.90
N ALA A 582 3.74 -15.74 3.62
CA ALA A 582 3.82 -14.44 3.00
C ALA A 582 2.69 -14.20 2.00
N VAL A 583 2.25 -12.95 1.89
CA VAL A 583 1.31 -12.48 0.87
C VAL A 583 1.86 -11.26 0.16
N SER A 584 1.65 -11.16 -1.15
CA SER A 584 2.04 -9.98 -1.92
C SER A 584 0.87 -9.00 -2.05
N SER A 585 1.18 -7.78 -2.46
CA SER A 585 0.19 -6.76 -2.79
C SER A 585 -0.72 -7.13 -3.98
N LYS A 586 -0.46 -8.27 -4.64
CA LYS A 586 -1.23 -8.79 -5.78
C LYS A 586 -2.12 -9.98 -5.39
N GLY A 587 -2.17 -10.35 -4.11
CA GLY A 587 -2.91 -11.55 -3.65
C GLY A 587 -2.15 -12.87 -3.85
N GLU A 588 -0.87 -12.84 -4.23
CA GLU A 588 -0.06 -14.05 -4.31
C GLU A 588 0.28 -14.54 -2.90
N VAL A 589 0.31 -15.86 -2.69
CA VAL A 589 0.66 -16.49 -1.42
C VAL A 589 1.93 -17.33 -1.56
N ALA A 590 2.82 -17.28 -0.58
CA ALA A 590 3.96 -18.19 -0.46
C ALA A 590 4.07 -18.72 0.97
N MET A 591 4.33 -20.02 1.13
CA MET A 591 4.48 -20.64 2.45
C MET A 591 5.70 -21.59 2.55
N PRO A 592 6.92 -21.15 2.19
CA PRO A 592 8.10 -22.03 2.21
C PRO A 592 8.57 -22.32 3.63
N PHE A 593 9.15 -23.51 3.79
CA PHE A 593 9.79 -23.94 5.02
C PHE A 593 10.91 -24.92 4.71
N ASN A 594 11.98 -24.88 5.52
CA ASN A 594 13.10 -25.82 5.43
C ASN A 594 13.11 -26.84 6.59
N THR A 595 12.02 -26.91 7.35
CA THR A 595 11.73 -27.88 8.40
C THR A 595 11.03 -29.14 7.83
N LEU A 596 10.81 -30.17 8.66
CA LEU A 596 10.10 -31.39 8.21
C LEU A 596 8.62 -31.12 7.91
N GLY A 597 8.00 -30.25 8.71
CA GLY A 597 6.64 -29.78 8.48
C GLY A 597 6.43 -28.37 9.02
N MET A 598 5.32 -27.76 8.58
CA MET A 598 4.81 -26.49 9.06
C MET A 598 3.29 -26.50 8.96
N PHE A 599 2.62 -26.37 10.11
CA PHE A 599 1.19 -26.15 10.20
C PHE A 599 0.87 -24.82 9.51
N ARG A 600 0.15 -24.87 8.39
CA ARG A 600 -0.12 -23.70 7.56
C ARG A 600 -1.47 -23.78 6.87
N ALA A 601 -2.04 -22.62 6.60
CA ALA A 601 -3.26 -22.49 5.85
C ALA A 601 -3.26 -21.19 5.03
N CYS A 602 -3.93 -21.19 3.88
CA CYS A 602 -4.16 -19.98 3.12
C CYS A 602 -5.50 -20.01 2.38
N ALA A 603 -5.97 -18.82 2.01
CA ALA A 603 -7.09 -18.62 1.12
C ALA A 603 -6.90 -17.34 0.31
N THR A 604 -7.38 -17.37 -0.93
CA THR A 604 -7.39 -16.24 -1.87
C THR A 604 -8.80 -16.02 -2.39
N GLU A 605 -9.13 -14.79 -2.78
CA GLU A 605 -10.47 -14.42 -3.26
C GLU A 605 -10.92 -15.23 -4.49
N ASP A 606 -9.99 -15.71 -5.31
CA ASP A 606 -10.27 -16.55 -6.48
C ASP A 606 -10.74 -17.98 -6.13
N GLY A 607 -10.88 -18.29 -4.84
CA GLY A 607 -11.40 -19.54 -4.32
C GLY A 607 -10.35 -20.61 -4.06
N TYR A 608 -9.06 -20.33 -4.26
CA TYR A 608 -8.02 -21.24 -3.81
C TYR A 608 -7.91 -21.23 -2.28
N SER A 609 -7.88 -22.41 -1.68
CA SER A 609 -7.67 -22.62 -0.25
C SER A 609 -6.86 -23.88 -0.01
N GLU A 610 -5.91 -23.80 0.93
CA GLU A 610 -5.08 -24.93 1.34
C GLU A 610 -4.97 -24.95 2.86
N VAL A 611 -5.04 -26.15 3.44
CA VAL A 611 -4.58 -26.43 4.81
C VAL A 611 -3.62 -27.60 4.73
N ALA A 612 -2.39 -27.42 5.18
CA ALA A 612 -1.34 -28.41 5.01
C ALA A 612 -0.34 -28.40 6.17
N VAL A 613 0.42 -29.49 6.28
CA VAL A 613 1.46 -29.67 7.30
C VAL A 613 2.79 -30.03 6.65
N TRP A 614 2.78 -30.98 5.71
CA TRP A 614 3.99 -31.45 5.02
C TRP A 614 4.15 -30.82 3.62
N PRO A 615 5.30 -31.01 2.95
CA PRO A 615 5.50 -30.62 1.57
C PRO A 615 4.59 -31.40 0.62
N SER A 616 4.13 -30.75 -0.46
CA SER A 616 3.27 -31.38 -1.48
C SER A 616 3.92 -32.54 -2.23
N THR A 617 5.25 -32.68 -2.19
CA THR A 617 6.01 -33.79 -2.79
C THR A 617 6.04 -35.07 -1.95
N MET A 618 5.46 -35.04 -0.74
CA MET A 618 5.45 -36.18 0.21
C MET A 618 4.07 -36.76 0.50
N ASN A 619 3.01 -36.25 -0.15
CA ASN A 619 1.64 -36.75 0.00
C ASN A 619 1.34 -37.99 -0.84
#